data_AF-A0A955TZZ2-F1
#
_entry.id   AF-A0A955TZZ2-F1
#
_cell.length_a   1.000
_cell.length_b   1.000
_cell.length_c   1.000
_cell.angle_alpha   90.00
_cell.angle_beta   90.00
_cell.angle_gamma   90.00
#
_symmetry.space_group_name_H-M   'P 1'
#
loop_
_entity.id
_entity.type
_entity.pdbx_description
1 polymer ?
#
loop_
_entity_poly.entity_id
_entity_poly.type
_entity_poly.pdbx_seq_one_letter_code
_entity_poly.pdbx_strand_id
1 'polypeptide(L)' 'MEFKGHCSKCQAPVFLNECTDWYGNTIMSLNCWNGHYKWLQVQEIEEQLEIDPETNVVSYIGFFELD' A
#
# COMPACT_ATOMS: atom_id res chain seq x y z
N MET A 1 4.07 5.91 11.96
CA MET A 1 5.20 5.49 11.13
C MET A 1 6.37 5.15 12.04
N GLU A 2 6.81 3.89 12.05
CA GLU A 2 7.90 3.43 12.91
C GLU A 2 9.10 2.99 12.06
N PHE A 3 10.29 3.51 12.34
CA PHE A 3 11.52 3.16 11.60
C PHE A 3 11.99 1.74 11.97
N LYS A 4 12.33 0.93 10.95
CA LYS A 4 12.70 -0.49 11.10
C LYS A 4 14.06 -0.86 10.49
N GLY A 5 14.82 0.11 9.97
CA GLY A 5 16.13 -0.11 9.35
C GLY A 5 16.19 0.38 7.90
N HIS A 6 17.03 -0.25 7.07
CA HIS A 6 17.24 0.13 5.68
C HIS A 6 16.89 -0.99 4.70
N CYS A 7 16.44 -0.61 3.51
CA CYS A 7 16.12 -1.53 2.43
C CYS A 7 17.39 -2.19 1.89
N SER A 8 17.40 -3.52 1.74
CA SER A 8 18.56 -4.21 1.16
C SER A 8 18.84 -3.84 -0.30
N LYS A 9 17.82 -3.39 -1.05
CA LYS A 9 17.95 -3.03 -2.48
C LYS A 9 18.45 -1.60 -2.70
N CYS A 10 17.86 -0.63 -2.00
CA CYS A 10 18.11 0.80 -2.25
C CYS A 10 18.68 1.57 -1.05
N GLN A 11 18.93 0.89 0.08
CA GLN A 11 19.42 1.50 1.33
C GLN A 11 18.53 2.61 1.91
N ALA A 12 17.33 2.82 1.36
CA ALA A 12 16.39 3.79 1.89
C ALA A 12 15.80 3.33 3.24
N PRO A 13 15.42 4.26 4.13
CA PRO A 13 14.73 3.94 5.38
C PRO A 13 13.48 3.08 5.18
N VAL A 14 13.32 2.06 6.02
CA VAL A 14 12.17 1.15 6.07
C VAL A 14 11.26 1.55 7.22
N PHE A 15 9.96 1.53 6.95
CA PHE A 15 8.94 1.92 7.91
C PHE A 15 7.83 0.86 7.98
N LEU A 16 7.31 0.67 9.19
CA LEU A 16 5.97 0.11 9.37
C LEU A 16 4.95 1.24 9.22
N ASN A 17 4.06 1.08 8.25
CA ASN A 17 3.00 2.01 7.92
C ASN A 17 1.64 1.37 8.14
N GLU A 18 0.70 2.21 8.54
CA GLU A 18 -0.71 1.92 8.64
C GLU A 18 -1.42 3.10 7.96
N CYS A 19 -2.25 2.82 6.98
CA CYS A 19 -3.08 3.81 6.32
C CYS A 19 -4.46 3.22 6.02
N THR A 20 -5.42 4.11 5.80
CA THR A 20 -6.76 3.72 5.35
C THR A 20 -6.85 3.98 3.85
N ASP A 21 -7.32 3.00 3.10
CA ASP A 21 -7.59 3.19 1.67
C ASP A 21 -8.87 4.00 1.44
N TRP A 22 -9.19 4.25 0.18
CA TRP A 22 -10.38 5.01 -0.20
C TRP A 22 -11.70 4.32 0.18
N TYR A 23 -11.68 3.01 0.37
CA TYR A 23 -12.84 2.18 0.74
C TYR A 23 -12.98 2.01 2.26
N GLY A 24 -12.09 2.61 3.04
CA GLY A 24 -12.08 2.48 4.50
C GLY A 24 -11.28 1.30 5.01
N ASN A 25 -10.67 0.48 4.14
CA ASN A 25 -9.88 -0.66 4.59
C ASN A 25 -8.59 -0.20 5.24
N THR A 26 -8.24 -0.84 6.36
CA THR A 26 -6.95 -0.61 7.00
C THR A 26 -5.87 -1.41 6.26
N ILE A 27 -4.91 -0.72 5.68
CA ILE A 27 -3.73 -1.29 5.06
C ILE A 27 -2.55 -1.16 6.01
N MET A 28 -1.94 -2.29 6.35
CA MET A 28 -0.65 -2.34 7.03
C MET A 28 0.45 -2.72 6.03
N SER A 29 1.54 -1.98 6.01
CA SER A 29 2.67 -2.26 5.11
C SER A 29 4.03 -2.10 5.79
N LEU A 30 4.98 -2.94 5.37
CA LEU A 30 6.39 -2.79 5.67
C LEU A 30 7.13 -2.48 4.37
N ASN A 31 7.45 -1.21 4.18
CA ASN A 31 8.06 -0.71 2.94
C ASN A 31 9.18 0.27 3.21
N CYS A 32 10.08 0.42 2.23
CA CYS A 32 11.02 1.52 2.25
C CYS A 32 10.42 2.79 1.67
N TRP A 33 11.09 3.92 1.93
CA TRP A 33 10.71 5.24 1.39
C TRP A 33 10.53 5.23 -0.13
N ASN A 34 11.32 4.43 -0.86
CA ASN A 34 11.27 4.34 -2.32
C ASN A 34 10.27 3.27 -2.83
N GLY A 35 9.38 2.75 -1.99
CA GLY A 35 8.29 1.87 -2.45
C GLY A 35 8.66 0.39 -2.67
N HIS A 36 9.78 -0.10 -2.12
CA HIS A 36 10.00 -1.55 -2.08
C HIS A 36 9.27 -2.17 -0.88
N TYR A 37 8.33 -3.07 -1.16
CA TYR A 37 7.54 -3.75 -0.14
C TYR A 37 8.17 -5.09 0.23
N LYS A 38 8.31 -5.33 1.54
CA LYS A 38 8.58 -6.66 2.08
C LYS A 38 7.29 -7.39 2.43
N TRP A 39 6.28 -6.62 2.84
CA TRP A 39 5.01 -7.14 3.31
C TRP A 39 3.92 -6.07 3.18
N LEU A 40 2.71 -6.49 2.83
CA LEU A 40 1.50 -5.68 2.75
C LEU A 40 0.32 -6.57 3.13
N GLN A 41 -0.53 -6.08 4.02
CA GLN A 41 -1.76 -6.74 4.46
C GLN A 41 -2.90 -5.73 4.43
N VAL A 42 -4.01 -6.14 3.81
CA VAL A 42 -5.29 -5.45 3.91
C VAL A 42 -6.07 -6.13 5.03
N GLN A 43 -6.43 -5.39 6.06
CA GLN A 43 -7.33 -5.87 7.11
C GLN A 43 -8.75 -5.55 6.64
N GLU A 44 -9.48 -6.60 6.26
CA GLU A 44 -10.84 -6.51 5.71
C GLU A 44 -11.81 -5.91 6.74
N ILE A 45 -12.61 -4.95 6.27
CA ILE A 45 -13.93 -4.67 6.85
C ILE A 45 -14.85 -5.80 6.36
N GLU A 46 -15.69 -6.29 7.27
CA GLU A 46 -16.63 -7.42 7.12
C GLU A 46 -17.18 -7.65 5.69
N GLU A 47 -17.25 -8.93 5.32
CA GLU A 47 -17.88 -9.45 4.09
C GLU A 47 -19.27 -8.85 3.84
N GLN A 48 -19.34 -7.73 3.14
CA GLN A 48 -20.39 -7.32 2.20
C GLN A 48 -20.21 -5.85 1.82
N LEU A 49 -19.26 -5.56 0.94
CA LEU A 49 -19.31 -4.37 0.12
C LEU A 49 -19.92 -4.78 -1.23
N GLU A 50 -21.20 -4.48 -1.45
CA GLU A 50 -21.78 -4.49 -2.80
C GLU A 50 -21.07 -3.39 -3.60
N ILE A 51 -20.04 -3.77 -4.35
CA ILE A 51 -19.32 -2.85 -5.22
C ILE A 51 -20.18 -2.63 -6.47
N ASP A 52 -20.70 -1.41 -6.62
CA ASP A 52 -21.34 -0.96 -7.85
C ASP A 52 -20.30 -0.93 -8.99
N PRO A 53 -20.47 -1.73 -10.05
CA PRO A 53 -19.51 -1.85 -11.14
C PRO A 53 -19.32 -0.57 -11.97
N GLU A 54 -20.21 0.44 -11.84
CA GLU A 54 -20.07 1.71 -12.57
C GLU A 54 -19.11 2.70 -11.88
N THR A 55 -18.79 2.51 -10.60
CA THR A 55 -17.93 3.44 -9.84
C THR A 55 -16.47 3.00 -9.73
N ASN A 56 -15.71 3.33 -10.77
CA ASN A 56 -14.27 3.67 -10.77
C ASN A 56 -13.26 2.59 -10.30
N VAL A 57 -12.49 1.96 -11.21
CA VAL A 57 -11.36 2.54 -11.97
C VAL A 57 -10.26 3.11 -11.05
N VAL A 58 -9.39 2.24 -10.51
CA VAL A 58 -7.94 2.51 -10.50
C VAL A 58 -7.20 1.19 -10.73
N SER A 59 -7.12 0.81 -12.00
CA SER A 59 -5.92 0.17 -12.52
C SER A 59 -4.74 1.12 -12.28
N TYR A 60 -3.61 0.59 -11.81
CA TYR A 60 -2.24 1.15 -11.78
C TYR A 60 -1.55 1.03 -10.41
N ILE A 61 -1.20 -0.21 -10.04
CA ILE A 61 0.14 -0.45 -9.48
C ILE A 61 1.04 -0.73 -10.69
N GLY A 62 1.30 0.32 -11.47
CA GLY A 62 2.12 0.27 -12.68
C GLY A 62 3.27 1.25 -12.53
N PHE A 63 4.49 0.72 -12.43
CA PHE A 63 5.73 1.48 -12.53
C PHE A 63 5.84 2.08 -13.93
N PHE A 64 5.48 3.35 -14.13
CA PHE A 64 5.86 4.05 -15.37
C PHE A 64 6.20 5.51 -15.10
N GLU A 65 7.34 5.91 -15.66
CA GLU A 65 7.73 7.28 -15.94
C GLU A 65 6.89 7.82 -17.11
N LEU A 66 6.68 9.14 -17.12
CA LEU A 66 6.30 9.88 -18.30
C LEU A 66 7.24 11.10 -18.41
N ASP A 67 7.75 11.29 -19.63
CA ASP A 67 8.71 12.33 -20.05
C ASP A 67 8.27 13.77 -19.72
#